data_AF-A0A8C4XL53-F1
#
_entry.id   AF-A0A8C4XL53-F1
#
_cell.length_a   1.000
_cell.length_b   1.000
_cell.length_c   1.000
_cell.angle_alpha   90.00
_cell.angle_beta   90.00
_cell.angle_gamma   90.00
#
_symmetry.space_group_name_H-M   'P 1'
#
loop_
_entity.id
_entity.type
_entity.pdbx_description
1 polymer ?
#
loop_
_entity_poly.entity_id
_entity_poly.type
_entity_poly.pdbx_seq_one_letter_code
_entity_poly.pdbx_strand_id
1 'polypeptide(L)'
;MAAARRPAGPLLLWAEVRPFPRGRVEGGCQASGRAGEEGGARHIPALPSGSPCPVQGCSRAGAMGRAAARWPRQWGLLVLLCGAVAAAPAPRAVAPLLCNVSLDSPAEERWLPVLRRFDPAFLRAAVARIIDESVPKWVHEVIRPIAAELEIFMPQPFAGEILGLCKALGISLGDGVLLNFAYESTAFCTSIVAQDDKGNIYHGRNLDYNFVDILSKITIDVQFIKSGQIAYQGTTFLGYVGLWTGQSPHKFTISGDEREDGRWWENAIAAFLNRNYPVSWLVRDTLSRAEDFQSAVLRLAGIPIIAEVYYIVGGVSPKEGMVITRNRRGPADLWPLDPLGGAWFRVETNYDHWTTPPPSDDRRTAAIKALNATGQQNINFDTLFKVLSVKPVLNNNTVYTTLMSAALPDKYQTWIRTVK
;
A
#
# COMPACT_ATOMS: atom_id res chain seq x y z
N MET A 1 -51.52 -42.19 -9.07
CA MET A 1 -50.68 -41.34 -8.20
C MET A 1 -49.26 -41.38 -8.74
N ALA A 2 -48.78 -40.22 -9.20
CA ALA A 2 -47.66 -40.09 -10.12
C ALA A 2 -46.31 -40.09 -9.39
N ALA A 3 -45.34 -40.80 -9.96
CA ALA A 3 -43.93 -40.78 -9.59
C ALA A 3 -43.29 -39.46 -10.06
N ALA A 4 -42.69 -38.71 -9.13
CA ALA A 4 -42.01 -37.45 -9.42
C ALA A 4 -40.59 -37.71 -9.95
N ARG A 5 -40.34 -37.22 -11.16
CA ARG A 5 -39.05 -37.18 -11.86
C ARG A 5 -38.13 -36.13 -11.20
N ARG A 6 -36.84 -36.46 -11.05
CA ARG A 6 -35.75 -35.50 -10.78
C ARG A 6 -35.43 -34.71 -12.06
N PRO A 7 -35.19 -33.38 -12.02
CA PRO A 7 -34.56 -32.69 -13.13
C PRO A 7 -33.03 -32.74 -13.03
N ALA A 8 -32.42 -32.88 -14.20
CA ALA A 8 -31.00 -32.98 -14.47
C ALA A 8 -30.25 -31.66 -14.22
N GLY A 9 -29.01 -31.74 -13.74
CA GLY A 9 -28.07 -30.62 -13.68
C GLY A 9 -27.45 -30.33 -15.06
N PRO A 10 -27.01 -29.10 -15.32
CA PRO A 10 -26.37 -28.76 -16.60
C PRO A 10 -24.92 -29.27 -16.64
N LEU A 11 -24.62 -30.08 -17.67
CA LEU A 11 -23.26 -30.35 -18.15
C LEU A 11 -22.67 -29.04 -18.70
N LEU A 12 -21.58 -28.56 -18.11
CA LEU A 12 -20.72 -27.54 -18.70
C LEU A 12 -19.60 -28.22 -19.48
N LEU A 13 -19.62 -28.02 -20.80
CA LEU A 13 -18.57 -28.41 -21.74
C LEU A 13 -17.25 -27.72 -21.37
N TRP A 14 -16.19 -28.51 -21.25
CA TRP A 14 -14.81 -28.05 -21.24
C TRP A 14 -14.41 -27.63 -22.66
N ALA A 15 -14.15 -26.33 -22.86
CA ALA A 15 -13.50 -25.84 -24.06
C ALA A 15 -11.99 -25.77 -23.82
N GLU A 16 -11.25 -26.65 -24.49
CA GLU A 16 -9.79 -26.60 -24.57
C GLU A 16 -9.33 -25.30 -25.24
N VAL A 17 -8.54 -24.50 -24.52
CA VAL A 17 -7.85 -23.34 -25.08
C VAL A 17 -6.57 -23.84 -25.76
N ARG A 18 -6.57 -23.88 -27.09
CA ARG A 18 -5.35 -24.07 -27.89
C ARG A 18 -4.61 -22.73 -28.08
N PRO A 19 -3.27 -22.71 -28.09
CA PRO A 19 -2.48 -21.49 -28.20
C PRO A 19 -2.49 -20.91 -29.61
N PHE A 20 -2.59 -19.58 -29.70
CA PHE A 20 -2.44 -18.82 -30.95
C PHE A 20 -0.99 -18.84 -31.46
N PRO A 21 -0.76 -18.92 -32.79
CA PRO A 21 0.57 -19.01 -33.37
C PRO A 21 1.31 -17.66 -33.39
N ARG A 22 2.62 -17.72 -33.17
CA ARG A 22 3.54 -16.58 -33.31
C ARG A 22 3.61 -16.14 -34.78
N GLY A 23 3.24 -14.89 -35.04
CA GLY A 23 3.44 -14.21 -36.32
C GLY A 23 4.93 -13.98 -36.58
N ARG A 24 5.37 -14.42 -37.76
CA ARG A 24 6.71 -14.26 -38.33
C ARG A 24 6.83 -12.83 -38.88
N VAL A 25 7.84 -12.08 -38.44
CA VAL A 25 8.22 -10.79 -39.04
C VAL A 25 9.26 -11.10 -40.12
N GLU A 26 8.85 -11.04 -41.38
CA GLU A 26 9.75 -10.97 -42.53
C GLU A 26 9.79 -9.53 -43.04
N GLY A 27 11.01 -9.05 -43.27
CA GLY A 27 11.34 -7.66 -43.55
C GLY A 27 11.15 -7.26 -45.01
N GLY A 28 11.23 -5.94 -45.23
CA GLY A 28 11.38 -5.34 -46.54
C GLY A 28 12.13 -4.01 -46.40
N CYS A 29 13.41 -4.01 -46.74
CA CYS A 29 14.09 -2.82 -47.26
C CYS A 29 15.16 -3.26 -48.25
N GLN A 30 15.03 -2.71 -49.45
CA GLN A 30 15.78 -3.03 -50.65
C GLN A 30 17.24 -2.57 -50.54
N ALA A 31 18.14 -3.40 -51.08
CA ALA A 31 19.49 -2.98 -51.44
C ALA A 31 19.58 -2.81 -52.97
N SER A 32 20.14 -1.68 -53.38
CA SER A 32 20.86 -1.49 -54.65
C SER A 32 22.24 -0.99 -54.24
N GLY A 33 23.39 -1.39 -54.79
CA GLY A 33 23.77 -2.34 -55.81
C GLY A 33 25.30 -2.15 -56.02
N ARG A 34 25.95 -3.17 -56.60
CA ARG A 34 27.37 -3.21 -57.09
C ARG A 34 28.46 -3.19 -56.01
N ALA A 35 29.66 -3.74 -56.19
CA ALA A 35 30.29 -4.77 -57.04
C ALA A 35 31.79 -4.74 -56.63
N GLY A 36 32.51 -5.86 -56.78
CA GLY A 36 33.98 -5.95 -56.64
C GLY A 36 34.41 -6.61 -55.32
N GLU A 37 34.86 -7.86 -55.31
CA GLU A 37 36.11 -8.46 -55.83
C GLU A 37 37.14 -8.70 -54.71
N GLU A 38 37.56 -9.97 -54.65
CA GLU A 38 38.85 -10.52 -54.24
C GLU A 38 39.40 -10.32 -52.81
N GLY A 39 39.51 -11.45 -52.10
CA GLY A 39 40.81 -12.09 -51.84
C GLY A 39 41.65 -11.60 -50.65
N GLY A 40 42.12 -12.55 -49.83
CA GLY A 40 43.37 -12.38 -49.09
C GLY A 40 43.33 -12.78 -47.63
N ALA A 41 43.96 -13.90 -47.33
CA ALA A 41 44.18 -14.42 -45.99
C ALA A 41 45.36 -13.75 -45.27
N ARG A 42 45.33 -13.87 -43.92
CA ARG A 42 46.44 -14.11 -42.96
C ARG A 42 46.81 -12.99 -41.97
N HIS A 43 47.08 -13.50 -40.75
CA HIS A 43 48.09 -13.12 -39.74
C HIS A 43 47.71 -12.28 -38.51
N ILE A 44 47.74 -13.00 -37.37
CA ILE A 44 48.04 -12.59 -35.98
C ILE A 44 49.55 -12.23 -35.89
N PRO A 45 49.99 -11.25 -35.06
CA PRO A 45 50.61 -11.52 -33.73
C PRO A 45 50.14 -10.52 -32.64
N ALA A 46 49.85 -10.92 -31.40
CA ALA A 46 50.73 -11.22 -30.25
C ALA A 46 51.30 -9.98 -29.48
N LEU A 47 51.18 -10.06 -28.15
CA LEU A 47 51.62 -9.15 -27.07
C LEU A 47 53.12 -8.80 -27.10
N PRO A 48 53.57 -7.85 -26.25
CA PRO A 48 54.41 -8.31 -25.14
C PRO A 48 54.20 -7.63 -23.77
N SER A 49 54.60 -8.40 -22.76
CA SER A 49 54.82 -8.16 -21.33
C SER A 49 56.09 -7.34 -20.99
N GLY A 50 56.15 -6.72 -19.79
CA GLY A 50 57.43 -6.39 -19.13
C GLY A 50 57.38 -5.31 -18.03
N SER A 51 57.53 -5.72 -16.75
CA SER A 51 57.76 -4.95 -15.51
C SER A 51 59.19 -4.31 -15.45
N PRO A 52 59.75 -3.74 -14.32
CA PRO A 52 59.25 -3.31 -12.99
C PRO A 52 59.79 -1.92 -12.48
N CYS A 53 59.55 -1.61 -11.19
CA CYS A 53 59.91 -0.42 -10.36
C CYS A 53 61.34 0.17 -10.45
N PRO A 54 61.56 1.33 -9.77
CA PRO A 54 62.55 1.34 -8.69
C PRO A 54 62.14 2.07 -7.38
N VAL A 55 62.95 1.82 -6.35
CA VAL A 55 62.88 2.18 -4.92
C VAL A 55 63.89 3.30 -4.60
N GLN A 56 63.58 4.17 -3.63
CA GLN A 56 64.48 4.87 -2.65
C GLN A 56 63.59 5.83 -1.82
N GLY A 57 63.62 6.00 -0.49
CA GLY A 57 64.51 5.58 0.59
C GLY A 57 64.91 6.80 1.44
N CYS A 58 64.37 6.99 2.67
CA CYS A 58 65.13 7.54 3.81
C CYS A 58 64.38 7.52 5.16
N SER A 59 65.17 7.20 6.17
CA SER A 59 64.94 6.90 7.59
C SER A 59 65.09 8.10 8.53
N ARG A 60 64.48 8.05 9.73
CA ARG A 60 65.19 8.17 11.04
C ARG A 60 64.26 7.96 12.24
N ALA A 61 64.74 7.15 13.17
CA ALA A 61 64.22 6.94 14.51
C ALA A 61 64.93 7.87 15.52
N GLY A 62 64.25 8.19 16.62
CA GLY A 62 64.83 8.80 17.82
C GLY A 62 64.03 8.40 19.05
N ALA A 63 64.64 7.63 19.93
CA ALA A 63 64.10 7.16 21.21
C ALA A 63 64.76 7.91 22.38
N MET A 64 64.00 8.19 23.44
CA MET A 64 64.40 8.48 24.83
C MET A 64 63.07 8.73 25.58
N GLY A 65 62.75 8.31 26.79
CA GLY A 65 63.41 7.63 27.91
C GLY A 65 62.48 7.85 29.13
N ARG A 66 62.25 6.83 29.96
CA ARG A 66 61.36 6.89 31.14
C ARG A 66 62.07 7.53 32.34
N ALA A 67 61.35 8.29 33.18
CA ALA A 67 61.45 8.23 34.66
C ALA A 67 60.40 9.13 35.35
N ALA A 68 59.98 8.71 36.55
CA ALA A 68 58.80 9.13 37.31
C ALA A 68 59.07 10.28 38.30
N ALA A 69 58.00 11.01 38.72
CA ALA A 69 57.81 11.43 40.12
C ALA A 69 56.38 11.96 40.41
N ARG A 70 56.00 11.78 41.67
CA ARG A 70 54.69 11.85 42.35
C ARG A 70 54.03 13.24 42.46
N TRP A 71 52.70 13.20 42.66
CA TRP A 71 51.76 14.27 43.05
C TRP A 71 52.18 15.12 44.26
N PRO A 72 51.59 16.34 44.37
CA PRO A 72 50.53 16.50 45.36
C PRO A 72 49.24 17.14 44.83
N ARG A 73 48.18 16.85 45.58
CA ARG A 73 46.76 17.21 45.47
C ARG A 73 46.53 18.72 45.28
N GLN A 74 45.59 19.06 44.39
CA GLN A 74 44.59 20.12 44.61
C GLN A 74 43.35 19.84 43.76
N TRP A 75 42.21 19.81 44.42
CA TRP A 75 40.90 19.50 43.86
C TRP A 75 40.34 20.76 43.17
N GLY A 76 40.10 20.67 41.87
CA GLY A 76 39.23 21.59 41.14
C GLY A 76 38.14 20.78 40.45
N LEU A 77 36.92 20.83 40.98
CA LEU A 77 35.75 20.25 40.33
C LEU A 77 35.47 21.01 39.03
N LEU A 78 35.81 20.40 37.89
CA LEU A 78 35.21 20.76 36.61
C LEU A 78 33.99 19.85 36.43
N VAL A 79 32.81 20.36 36.79
CA VAL A 79 31.54 19.72 36.47
C VAL A 79 31.35 19.81 34.96
N LEU A 80 31.61 18.70 34.26
CA LEU A 80 31.18 18.50 32.88
C LEU A 80 29.65 18.43 32.86
N LEU A 81 29.02 19.59 32.60
CA LEU A 81 27.63 19.67 32.18
C LEU A 81 27.53 19.08 30.76
N CYS A 82 27.52 17.75 30.67
CA CYS A 82 26.95 17.06 29.52
C CYS A 82 25.46 17.36 29.51
N GLY A 83 25.06 18.40 28.77
CA GLY A 83 23.67 18.64 28.45
C GLY A 83 23.11 17.42 27.74
N ALA A 84 22.35 16.59 28.46
CA ALA A 84 21.48 15.62 27.84
C ALA A 84 20.50 16.39 26.97
N VAL A 85 20.71 16.36 25.65
CA VAL A 85 19.63 16.68 24.72
C VAL A 85 18.58 15.61 24.95
N ALA A 86 17.61 15.92 25.81
CA ALA A 86 16.43 15.11 25.96
C ALA A 86 15.81 15.00 24.57
N ALA A 87 15.86 13.81 23.98
CA ALA A 87 15.07 13.51 22.80
C ALA A 87 13.63 13.91 23.15
N ALA A 88 13.06 14.83 22.37
CA ALA A 88 11.66 15.17 22.52
C ALA A 88 10.86 13.86 22.55
N PRO A 89 9.91 13.68 23.48
CA PRO A 89 9.10 12.48 23.51
C PRO A 89 8.49 12.30 22.12
N ALA A 90 8.69 11.12 21.52
CA ALA A 90 8.08 10.79 20.25
C ALA A 90 6.58 11.11 20.33
N PRO A 91 5.97 11.70 19.27
CA PRO A 91 4.55 12.02 19.28
C PRO A 91 3.77 10.81 19.78
N ARG A 92 2.94 11.01 20.81
CA ARG A 92 2.20 9.92 21.45
C ARG A 92 1.28 9.31 20.39
N ALA A 93 1.68 8.16 19.87
CA ALA A 93 0.93 7.40 18.90
C ALA A 93 -0.35 6.89 19.59
N VAL A 94 -1.52 7.38 19.17
CA VAL A 94 -2.81 7.03 19.78
C VAL A 94 -3.46 5.94 18.95
N ALA A 95 -3.83 4.81 19.57
CA ALA A 95 -4.60 3.78 18.88
C ALA A 95 -6.00 4.32 18.54
N PRO A 96 -6.52 4.08 17.32
CA PRO A 96 -7.88 4.46 16.97
C PRO A 96 -8.90 3.65 17.77
N LEU A 97 -10.15 4.10 17.71
CA LEU A 97 -11.25 3.37 18.33
C LEU A 97 -11.47 2.04 17.59
N LEU A 98 -11.45 0.93 18.34
CA LEU A 98 -11.87 -0.37 17.83
C LEU A 98 -13.41 -0.48 17.84
N CYS A 99 -13.96 -0.84 16.70
CA CYS A 99 -15.39 -0.94 16.44
C CYS A 99 -15.73 -2.30 15.79
N ASN A 100 -16.96 -2.76 16.05
CA ASN A 100 -17.47 -4.00 15.45
C ASN A 100 -18.59 -3.65 14.47
N VAL A 101 -18.57 -4.29 13.31
CA VAL A 101 -19.63 -4.22 12.30
C VAL A 101 -20.13 -5.63 12.02
N SER A 102 -21.39 -5.91 12.31
CA SER A 102 -22.00 -7.21 12.03
C SER A 102 -22.38 -7.31 10.55
N LEU A 103 -21.82 -8.30 9.85
CA LEU A 103 -22.17 -8.65 8.48
C LEU A 103 -23.51 -9.41 8.38
N ASP A 104 -24.01 -9.92 9.51
CA ASP A 104 -25.32 -10.57 9.60
C ASP A 104 -26.47 -9.54 9.65
N SER A 105 -26.17 -8.28 9.97
CA SER A 105 -27.14 -7.18 9.91
C SER A 105 -27.40 -6.73 8.47
N PRO A 106 -28.63 -6.24 8.16
CA PRO A 106 -28.90 -5.55 6.90
C PRO A 106 -27.90 -4.43 6.65
N ALA A 107 -27.51 -4.24 5.38
CA ALA A 107 -26.43 -3.31 5.01
C ALA A 107 -26.66 -1.90 5.56
N GLU A 108 -27.89 -1.42 5.51
CA GLU A 108 -28.35 -0.10 5.99
C GLU A 108 -28.18 0.11 7.49
N GLU A 109 -28.07 -0.96 8.27
CA GLU A 109 -28.02 -0.91 9.73
C GLU A 109 -26.62 -1.12 10.30
N ARG A 110 -25.69 -1.64 9.49
CA ARG A 110 -24.36 -2.12 9.91
C ARG A 110 -23.53 -1.09 10.68
N TRP A 111 -23.60 0.17 10.27
CA TRP A 111 -22.78 1.24 10.84
C TRP A 111 -23.48 2.03 11.95
N LEU A 112 -24.77 1.80 12.20
CA LEU A 112 -25.54 2.55 13.20
C LEU A 112 -24.97 2.45 14.62
N PRO A 113 -24.50 1.27 15.11
CA PRO A 113 -23.88 1.18 16.43
C PRO A 113 -22.59 2.00 16.54
N VAL A 114 -21.81 2.08 15.46
CA VAL A 114 -20.55 2.84 15.41
C VAL A 114 -20.83 4.33 15.41
N LEU A 115 -21.80 4.80 14.62
CA LEU A 115 -22.20 6.22 14.55
C LEU A 115 -22.57 6.81 15.91
N ARG A 116 -23.19 6.03 16.80
CA ARG A 116 -23.58 6.48 18.16
C ARG A 116 -22.40 6.88 19.04
N ARG A 117 -21.16 6.53 18.66
CA ARG A 117 -19.93 6.83 19.40
C ARG A 117 -19.30 8.17 19.01
N PHE A 118 -19.87 8.87 18.03
CA PHE A 118 -19.34 10.11 17.47
C PHE A 118 -20.40 11.21 17.47
N ASP A 119 -19.95 12.46 17.53
CA ASP A 119 -20.83 13.62 17.40
C ASP A 119 -21.36 13.76 15.96
N PRO A 120 -22.67 13.60 15.71
CA PRO A 120 -23.23 13.73 14.37
C PRO A 120 -23.06 15.12 13.77
N ALA A 121 -22.99 16.19 14.58
CA ALA A 121 -22.79 17.54 14.08
C ALA A 121 -21.38 17.70 13.51
N PHE A 122 -20.36 17.21 14.23
CA PHE A 122 -19.00 17.13 13.72
C PHE A 122 -18.91 16.31 12.43
N LEU A 123 -19.53 15.13 12.38
CA LEU A 123 -19.51 14.29 11.17
C LEU A 123 -20.14 15.00 9.96
N ARG A 124 -21.30 15.65 10.13
CA ARG A 124 -21.92 16.43 9.04
C ARG A 124 -21.01 17.56 8.55
N ALA A 125 -20.38 18.29 9.47
CA ALA A 125 -19.46 19.37 9.12
C ALA A 125 -18.22 18.84 8.37
N ALA A 126 -17.68 17.70 8.80
CA ALA A 126 -16.58 17.03 8.14
C ALA A 126 -16.94 16.60 6.71
N VAL A 127 -18.10 15.97 6.51
CA VAL A 127 -18.58 15.60 5.17
C VAL A 127 -18.71 16.81 4.26
N ALA A 128 -19.36 17.88 4.74
CA ALA A 128 -19.55 19.10 3.95
C ALA A 128 -18.21 19.71 3.51
N ARG A 129 -17.24 19.81 4.43
CA ARG A 129 -15.92 20.38 4.12
C ARG A 129 -15.11 19.53 3.16
N ILE A 130 -15.06 18.22 3.37
CA ILE A 130 -14.30 17.31 2.48
C ILE A 130 -14.86 17.37 1.06
N ILE A 131 -16.19 17.38 0.92
CA ILE A 131 -16.84 17.48 -0.38
C ILE A 131 -16.52 18.82 -1.04
N ASP A 132 -16.73 19.94 -0.33
CA ASP A 132 -16.53 21.29 -0.89
C ASP A 132 -15.07 21.53 -1.35
N GLU A 133 -14.09 21.02 -0.58
CA GLU A 133 -12.67 21.23 -0.88
C GLU A 133 -12.10 20.21 -1.88
N SER A 134 -12.68 19.01 -2.03
CA SER A 134 -12.10 17.92 -2.85
C SER A 134 -12.87 17.61 -4.13
N VAL A 135 -14.16 17.96 -4.20
CA VAL A 135 -15.05 17.56 -5.29
C VAL A 135 -15.29 18.73 -6.25
N PRO A 136 -14.95 18.61 -7.54
CA PRO A 136 -15.24 19.66 -8.51
C PRO A 136 -16.75 19.90 -8.65
N LYS A 137 -17.16 21.18 -8.76
CA LYS A 137 -18.58 21.58 -8.86
C LYS A 137 -19.40 20.83 -9.90
N TRP A 138 -18.81 20.49 -11.05
CA TRP A 138 -19.50 19.75 -12.10
C TRP A 138 -19.88 18.32 -11.67
N VAL A 139 -19.11 17.70 -10.78
CA VAL A 139 -19.37 16.35 -10.26
C VAL A 139 -20.62 16.32 -9.39
N HIS A 140 -20.89 17.41 -8.64
CA HIS A 140 -22.11 17.53 -7.83
C HIS A 140 -23.39 17.43 -8.67
N GLU A 141 -23.37 17.95 -9.90
CA GLU A 141 -24.52 17.87 -10.80
C GLU A 141 -24.69 16.48 -11.40
N VAL A 142 -23.58 15.80 -11.68
CA VAL A 142 -23.59 14.43 -12.24
C VAL A 142 -23.97 13.38 -11.20
N ILE A 143 -23.63 13.58 -9.93
CA ILE A 143 -23.83 12.55 -8.91
C ILE A 143 -25.29 12.39 -8.48
N ARG A 144 -26.12 13.43 -8.58
CA ARG A 144 -27.53 13.38 -8.14
C ARG A 144 -28.31 12.22 -8.78
N PRO A 145 -28.33 12.06 -10.12
CA PRO A 145 -29.01 10.93 -10.74
C PRO A 145 -28.34 9.59 -10.45
N ILE A 146 -27.00 9.56 -10.32
CA ILE A 146 -26.26 8.34 -9.99
C ILE A 146 -26.64 7.84 -8.58
N ALA A 147 -26.74 8.75 -7.62
CA ALA A 147 -27.11 8.46 -6.26
C ALA A 147 -28.54 7.90 -6.16
N ALA A 148 -29.48 8.42 -6.95
CA ALA A 148 -30.85 7.91 -6.99
C ALA A 148 -30.92 6.45 -7.45
N GLU A 149 -29.99 6.03 -8.31
CA GLU A 149 -29.92 4.69 -8.90
C GLU A 149 -28.68 3.91 -8.43
N LEU A 150 -28.18 4.19 -7.21
CA LEU A 150 -26.88 3.70 -6.74
C LEU A 150 -26.75 2.17 -6.82
N GLU A 151 -27.84 1.44 -6.58
CA GLU A 151 -27.86 -0.03 -6.65
C GLU A 151 -27.64 -0.59 -8.07
N ILE A 152 -27.95 0.18 -9.12
CA ILE A 152 -27.71 -0.23 -10.52
C ILE A 152 -26.21 -0.23 -10.82
N PHE A 153 -25.49 0.72 -10.23
CA PHE A 153 -24.06 0.91 -10.47
C PHE A 153 -23.21 0.12 -9.48
N MET A 154 -23.69 -0.07 -8.24
CA MET A 154 -22.92 -0.72 -7.18
C MET A 154 -23.65 -1.88 -6.53
N PRO A 155 -23.00 -3.04 -6.44
CA PRO A 155 -23.57 -4.18 -5.76
C PRO A 155 -23.66 -3.92 -4.25
N GLN A 156 -24.64 -4.59 -3.63
CA GLN A 156 -24.66 -4.74 -2.18
C GLN A 156 -23.35 -5.41 -1.70
N PRO A 157 -22.81 -5.02 -0.53
CA PRO A 157 -23.49 -4.25 0.51
C PRO A 157 -23.28 -2.73 0.46
N PHE A 158 -22.48 -2.21 -0.47
CA PHE A 158 -21.99 -0.84 -0.39
C PHE A 158 -23.10 0.21 -0.52
N ALA A 159 -24.04 -0.01 -1.44
CA ALA A 159 -25.18 0.90 -1.65
C ALA A 159 -26.04 1.02 -0.38
N GLY A 160 -26.40 -0.12 0.24
CA GLY A 160 -27.18 -0.14 1.48
C GLY A 160 -26.44 0.52 2.64
N GLU A 161 -25.14 0.25 2.80
CA GLU A 161 -24.34 0.87 3.87
C GLU A 161 -24.25 2.40 3.72
N ILE A 162 -24.02 2.92 2.51
CA ILE A 162 -24.03 4.37 2.26
C ILE A 162 -25.40 4.96 2.55
N LEU A 163 -26.49 4.32 2.09
CA LEU A 163 -27.85 4.74 2.36
C LEU A 163 -28.16 4.82 3.86
N GLY A 164 -27.74 3.80 4.62
CA GLY A 164 -27.88 3.74 6.07
C GLY A 164 -27.17 4.89 6.79
N LEU A 165 -25.90 5.12 6.43
CA LEU A 165 -25.11 6.25 6.95
C LEU A 165 -25.78 7.60 6.64
N CYS A 166 -26.26 7.80 5.41
CA CYS A 166 -26.90 9.05 4.98
C CYS A 166 -28.18 9.32 5.78
N LYS A 167 -29.05 8.32 5.91
CA LYS A 167 -30.29 8.42 6.70
C LYS A 167 -30.02 8.75 8.16
N ALA A 168 -29.03 8.10 8.76
CA ALA A 168 -28.68 8.31 10.16
C ALA A 168 -28.08 9.69 10.44
N LEU A 169 -27.30 10.23 9.51
CA LEU A 169 -26.67 11.54 9.64
C LEU A 169 -27.58 12.70 9.19
N GLY A 170 -28.63 12.42 8.41
CA GLY A 170 -29.51 13.42 7.82
C GLY A 170 -28.86 14.16 6.66
N ILE A 171 -28.03 13.48 5.87
CA ILE A 171 -27.36 14.04 4.67
C ILE A 171 -27.95 13.42 3.39
N SER A 172 -27.73 14.07 2.25
CA SER A 172 -28.20 13.54 0.97
C SER A 172 -27.42 12.29 0.56
N LEU A 173 -28.07 11.36 -0.15
CA LEU A 173 -27.39 10.19 -0.71
C LEU A 173 -26.29 10.58 -1.69
N GLY A 174 -26.48 11.68 -2.43
CA GLY A 174 -25.46 12.28 -3.28
C GLY A 174 -24.20 12.62 -2.50
N ASP A 175 -24.33 13.32 -1.37
CA ASP A 175 -23.18 13.66 -0.52
C ASP A 175 -22.48 12.42 0.04
N GLY A 176 -23.24 11.40 0.45
CA GLY A 176 -22.66 10.13 0.89
C GLY A 176 -21.83 9.43 -0.18
N VAL A 177 -22.30 9.44 -1.43
CA VAL A 177 -21.57 8.88 -2.57
C VAL A 177 -20.34 9.74 -2.90
N LEU A 178 -20.48 11.07 -2.94
CA LEU A 178 -19.37 11.99 -3.19
C LEU A 178 -18.25 11.84 -2.16
N LEU A 179 -18.61 11.74 -0.88
CA LEU A 179 -17.64 11.51 0.19
C LEU A 179 -16.82 10.24 -0.07
N ASN A 180 -17.47 9.16 -0.46
CA ASN A 180 -16.77 7.91 -0.76
C ASN A 180 -15.87 8.03 -1.99
N PHE A 181 -16.25 8.81 -3.02
CA PHE A 181 -15.34 9.06 -4.15
C PHE A 181 -14.20 10.00 -3.80
N ALA A 182 -14.41 11.02 -2.96
CA ALA A 182 -13.35 11.91 -2.53
C ALA A 182 -12.18 11.11 -1.91
N TYR A 183 -12.51 10.14 -1.04
CA TYR A 183 -11.57 9.20 -0.43
C TYR A 183 -10.80 8.30 -1.42
N GLU A 184 -11.19 8.24 -2.68
CA GLU A 184 -10.51 7.46 -3.73
C GLU A 184 -9.48 8.28 -4.53
N SER A 185 -9.39 9.60 -4.32
CA SER A 185 -8.73 10.53 -5.28
C SER A 185 -7.53 11.33 -4.76
N THR A 186 -7.17 11.21 -3.47
CA THR A 186 -6.12 12.07 -2.87
C THR A 186 -5.26 11.37 -1.80
N ALA A 187 -5.03 10.07 -1.95
CA ALA A 187 -4.35 9.24 -0.95
C ALA A 187 -2.85 9.01 -1.27
N PHE A 188 -1.99 9.80 -0.65
CA PHE A 188 -0.54 9.56 -0.65
C PHE A 188 -0.18 8.49 0.37
N CYS A 189 0.72 7.57 0.04
CA CYS A 189 0.90 6.37 0.85
C CYS A 189 2.34 5.87 0.84
N THR A 190 2.73 5.13 1.87
CA THR A 190 3.93 4.29 1.84
C THR A 190 3.57 2.94 2.43
N SER A 191 3.76 1.89 1.65
CA SER A 191 3.43 0.52 2.03
C SER A 191 4.65 -0.39 1.88
N ILE A 192 4.83 -1.29 2.83
CA ILE A 192 5.96 -2.20 2.91
C ILE A 192 5.44 -3.61 3.19
N VAL A 193 5.84 -4.57 2.36
CA VAL A 193 5.73 -6.00 2.66
C VAL A 193 7.13 -6.59 2.75
N ALA A 194 7.42 -7.29 3.84
CA ALA A 194 8.75 -7.82 4.13
C ALA A 194 8.68 -9.23 4.71
N GLN A 195 9.74 -10.00 4.48
CA GLN A 195 9.94 -11.32 5.05
C GLN A 195 11.20 -11.32 5.91
N ASP A 196 11.12 -11.88 7.13
CA ASP A 196 12.31 -12.12 7.94
C ASP A 196 13.12 -13.35 7.46
N ASP A 197 14.17 -13.69 8.20
CA ASP A 197 15.05 -14.84 7.93
C ASP A 197 14.42 -16.20 8.30
N LYS A 198 13.28 -16.19 8.99
CA LYS A 198 12.49 -17.37 9.36
C LYS A 198 11.30 -17.60 8.42
N GLY A 199 11.07 -16.69 7.49
CA GLY A 199 9.97 -16.78 6.53
C GLY A 199 8.66 -16.13 6.98
N ASN A 200 8.65 -15.40 8.10
CA ASN A 200 7.46 -14.67 8.57
C ASN A 200 7.23 -13.43 7.70
N ILE A 201 5.97 -13.18 7.35
CA ILE A 201 5.56 -12.01 6.56
C ILE A 201 5.08 -10.88 7.49
N TYR A 202 5.66 -9.70 7.31
CA TYR A 202 5.26 -8.45 7.96
C TYR A 202 4.79 -7.47 6.91
N HIS A 203 3.69 -6.77 7.20
CA HIS A 203 3.12 -5.76 6.32
C HIS A 203 2.82 -4.51 7.13
N GLY A 204 3.32 -3.37 6.70
CA GLY A 204 3.13 -2.10 7.38
C GLY A 204 2.93 -0.97 6.40
N ARG A 205 2.20 0.05 6.81
CA ARG A 205 1.90 1.18 5.94
C ARG A 205 1.63 2.49 6.67
N ASN A 206 1.91 3.61 6.01
CA ASN A 206 1.42 4.94 6.34
C ASN A 206 0.33 5.35 5.37
N LEU A 207 -0.78 5.89 5.89
CA LEU A 207 -1.76 6.63 5.10
C LEU A 207 -1.53 8.13 5.26
N ASP A 208 -1.17 8.77 4.17
CA ASP A 208 -1.05 10.20 4.07
C ASP A 208 -2.26 10.76 3.31
N TYR A 209 -2.90 11.78 3.85
CA TYR A 209 -4.09 12.36 3.27
C TYR A 209 -4.21 13.81 3.71
N ASN A 210 -4.93 14.61 2.93
CA ASN A 210 -5.32 15.95 3.39
C ASN A 210 -6.28 15.85 4.58
N PHE A 211 -6.73 16.97 5.14
CA PHE A 211 -7.72 16.96 6.23
C PHE A 211 -7.29 16.15 7.47
N VAL A 212 -5.98 16.07 7.79
CA VAL A 212 -5.48 15.34 8.96
C VAL A 212 -6.19 15.78 10.25
N ASP A 213 -6.57 17.06 10.34
CA ASP A 213 -7.32 17.64 11.46
C ASP A 213 -8.74 17.06 11.65
N ILE A 214 -9.32 16.50 10.59
CA ILE A 214 -10.59 15.77 10.57
C ILE A 214 -10.34 14.26 10.65
N LEU A 215 -9.54 13.71 9.74
CA LEU A 215 -9.41 12.26 9.55
C LEU A 215 -8.79 11.57 10.76
N SER A 216 -7.86 12.22 11.46
CA SER A 216 -7.30 11.71 12.71
C SER A 216 -8.36 11.48 13.80
N LYS A 217 -9.48 12.20 13.77
CA LYS A 217 -10.57 12.08 14.75
C LYS A 217 -11.63 11.05 14.38
N ILE A 218 -11.67 10.61 13.13
CA ILE A 218 -12.65 9.64 12.62
C ILE A 218 -12.02 8.36 12.09
N THR A 219 -10.70 8.21 12.23
CA THR A 219 -9.99 6.96 11.98
C THR A 219 -10.40 5.92 13.02
N ILE A 220 -10.86 4.77 12.53
CA ILE A 220 -11.31 3.64 13.34
C ILE A 220 -10.70 2.34 12.81
N ASP A 221 -10.41 1.43 13.73
CA ASP A 221 -10.18 0.03 13.38
C ASP A 221 -11.53 -0.70 13.48
N VAL A 222 -11.84 -1.53 12.50
CA VAL A 222 -13.13 -2.19 12.36
C VAL A 222 -12.95 -3.69 12.21
N GLN A 223 -13.55 -4.46 13.12
CA GLN A 223 -13.75 -5.90 12.97
C GLN A 223 -15.10 -6.16 12.30
N PHE A 224 -15.06 -6.76 11.11
CA PHE A 224 -16.26 -7.19 10.40
C PHE A 224 -16.61 -8.61 10.83
N ILE A 225 -17.70 -8.75 11.56
CA ILE A 225 -18.08 -9.98 12.24
C ILE A 225 -19.16 -10.69 11.43
N LYS A 226 -18.98 -11.97 11.13
CA LYS A 226 -19.99 -12.82 10.50
C LYS A 226 -20.19 -14.06 11.35
N SER A 227 -21.44 -14.34 11.73
CA SER A 227 -21.80 -15.49 12.57
C SER A 227 -20.98 -15.57 13.86
N GLY A 228 -20.75 -14.40 14.49
CA GLY A 228 -19.98 -14.27 15.73
C GLY A 228 -18.46 -14.37 15.60
N GLN A 229 -17.91 -14.54 14.40
CA GLN A 229 -16.45 -14.62 14.16
C GLN A 229 -15.96 -13.42 13.34
N ILE A 230 -14.71 -12.99 13.58
CA ILE A 230 -14.07 -11.96 12.77
C ILE A 230 -13.82 -12.54 11.37
N ALA A 231 -14.58 -12.09 10.37
CA ALA A 231 -14.39 -12.49 8.99
C ALA A 231 -13.15 -11.81 8.40
N TYR A 232 -13.02 -10.51 8.64
CA TYR A 232 -11.86 -9.69 8.31
C TYR A 232 -11.87 -8.42 9.18
N GLN A 233 -10.77 -7.68 9.18
CA GLN A 233 -10.68 -6.39 9.84
C GLN A 233 -9.94 -5.37 8.99
N GLY A 234 -10.15 -4.08 9.26
CA GLY A 234 -9.46 -3.02 8.54
C GLY A 234 -9.52 -1.68 9.24
N THR A 235 -8.69 -0.75 8.79
CA THR A 235 -8.66 0.63 9.23
C THR A 235 -9.39 1.49 8.20
N THR A 236 -10.32 2.32 8.65
CA THR A 236 -11.11 3.20 7.79
C THR A 236 -11.48 4.51 8.49
N PHE A 237 -12.16 5.39 7.76
CA PHE A 237 -12.77 6.60 8.29
C PHE A 237 -14.27 6.38 8.46
N LEU A 238 -14.85 6.83 9.57
CA LEU A 238 -16.29 6.78 9.75
C LEU A 238 -17.01 7.58 8.65
N GLY A 239 -17.92 6.90 7.94
CA GLY A 239 -18.60 7.45 6.75
C GLY A 239 -18.08 6.86 5.41
N TYR A 240 -16.95 6.17 5.44
CA TYR A 240 -16.36 5.50 4.29
C TYR A 240 -16.60 3.99 4.33
N VAL A 241 -17.17 3.43 3.26
CA VAL A 241 -17.52 2.00 3.20
C VAL A 241 -16.43 1.14 2.54
N GLY A 242 -15.42 1.77 1.94
CA GLY A 242 -14.23 1.10 1.42
C GLY A 242 -13.21 0.74 2.50
N LEU A 243 -12.18 -0.01 2.12
CA LEU A 243 -11.00 -0.26 2.96
C LEU A 243 -9.73 -0.04 2.13
N TRP A 244 -8.92 0.94 2.51
CA TRP A 244 -7.55 1.09 1.97
C TRP A 244 -6.54 0.19 2.67
N THR A 245 -6.87 -0.30 3.86
CA THR A 245 -5.97 -1.09 4.70
C THR A 245 -6.79 -2.13 5.45
N GLY A 246 -6.37 -3.40 5.40
CA GLY A 246 -7.03 -4.46 6.15
C GLY A 246 -6.35 -5.82 6.05
N GLN A 247 -6.85 -6.76 6.85
CA GLN A 247 -6.41 -8.14 6.83
C GLN A 247 -7.57 -9.11 6.95
N SER A 248 -7.41 -10.25 6.30
CA SER A 248 -8.20 -11.45 6.54
C SER A 248 -7.36 -12.39 7.43
N PRO A 249 -7.82 -12.72 8.65
CA PRO A 249 -7.09 -13.55 9.58
C PRO A 249 -6.63 -14.88 8.96
N HIS A 250 -5.35 -15.23 9.16
CA HIS A 250 -4.74 -16.47 8.67
C HIS A 250 -4.80 -16.67 7.14
N LYS A 251 -5.01 -15.59 6.37
CA LYS A 251 -5.05 -15.64 4.90
C LYS A 251 -4.12 -14.61 4.27
N PHE A 252 -4.45 -13.33 4.36
CA PHE A 252 -3.68 -12.26 3.73
C PHE A 252 -3.97 -10.88 4.33
N THR A 253 -3.09 -9.94 4.02
CA THR A 253 -3.13 -8.51 4.38
C THR A 253 -3.10 -7.69 3.10
N ILE A 254 -3.80 -6.56 3.05
CA ILE A 254 -3.83 -5.66 1.89
C ILE A 254 -3.67 -4.22 2.35
N SER A 255 -2.84 -3.47 1.64
CA SER A 255 -2.89 -2.01 1.59
C SER A 255 -2.95 -1.55 0.13
N GLY A 256 -3.56 -0.38 -0.10
CA GLY A 256 -3.63 0.24 -1.42
C GLY A 256 -3.01 1.63 -1.41
N ASP A 257 -2.20 1.92 -2.42
CA ASP A 257 -1.54 3.21 -2.60
C ASP A 257 -1.98 3.81 -3.94
N GLU A 258 -2.33 5.09 -3.97
CA GLU A 258 -2.80 5.76 -5.19
C GLU A 258 -1.72 5.77 -6.29
N ARG A 259 -2.13 5.52 -7.52
CA ARG A 259 -1.33 5.72 -8.72
C ARG A 259 -1.98 6.82 -9.55
N GLU A 260 -1.38 8.00 -9.56
CA GLU A 260 -1.95 9.15 -10.25
C GLU A 260 -1.69 9.06 -11.76
N ASP A 261 -2.77 9.05 -12.53
CA ASP A 261 -2.78 9.39 -13.95
C ASP A 261 -3.95 10.35 -14.15
N GLY A 262 -3.68 11.56 -14.64
CA GLY A 262 -4.55 12.73 -14.51
C GLY A 262 -6.00 12.59 -15.00
N ARG A 263 -6.80 13.65 -14.80
CA ARG A 263 -8.27 13.67 -15.06
C ARG A 263 -9.02 12.61 -14.25
N TRP A 264 -8.68 12.47 -12.98
CA TRP A 264 -9.21 11.43 -12.09
C TRP A 264 -10.74 11.40 -12.08
N TRP A 265 -11.41 12.54 -11.91
CA TRP A 265 -12.87 12.62 -11.75
C TRP A 265 -13.65 12.18 -12.99
N GLU A 266 -13.30 12.65 -14.19
CA GLU A 266 -13.99 12.24 -15.43
C GLU A 266 -13.84 10.74 -15.67
N ASN A 267 -12.64 10.25 -15.41
CA ASN A 267 -12.24 8.88 -15.59
C ASN A 267 -12.93 7.93 -14.61
N ALA A 268 -12.96 8.30 -13.34
CA ALA A 268 -13.56 7.53 -12.27
C ALA A 268 -15.09 7.44 -12.47
N ILE A 269 -15.74 8.55 -12.79
CA ILE A 269 -17.19 8.57 -13.06
C ILE A 269 -17.52 7.72 -14.29
N ALA A 270 -16.77 7.85 -15.39
CA ALA A 270 -17.01 7.05 -16.60
C ALA A 270 -16.82 5.54 -16.33
N ALA A 271 -15.79 5.17 -15.55
CA ALA A 271 -15.56 3.77 -15.20
C ALA A 271 -16.63 3.24 -14.22
N PHE A 272 -17.09 4.08 -13.28
CA PHE A 272 -18.14 3.73 -12.34
C PHE A 272 -19.48 3.51 -13.04
N LEU A 273 -19.82 4.31 -14.05
CA LEU A 273 -20.99 4.08 -14.90
C LEU A 273 -20.92 2.75 -15.66
N ASN A 274 -19.70 2.22 -15.89
CA ASN A 274 -19.46 0.88 -16.42
C ASN A 274 -19.44 -0.22 -15.34
N ARG A 275 -19.82 0.10 -14.10
CA ARG A 275 -19.87 -0.82 -12.93
C ARG A 275 -18.50 -1.35 -12.52
N ASN A 276 -17.43 -0.62 -12.81
CA ASN A 276 -16.12 -0.93 -12.25
C ASN A 276 -16.07 -0.60 -10.76
N TYR A 277 -15.28 -1.35 -10.01
CA TYR A 277 -15.14 -1.14 -8.57
C TYR A 277 -14.34 0.13 -8.24
N PRO A 278 -14.77 0.94 -7.27
CA PRO A 278 -13.84 1.77 -6.51
C PRO A 278 -12.71 0.91 -5.95
N VAL A 279 -11.51 1.47 -5.96
CA VAL A 279 -10.25 0.78 -5.69
C VAL A 279 -10.27 0.17 -4.29
N SER A 280 -10.64 0.96 -3.28
CA SER A 280 -10.69 0.48 -1.89
C SER A 280 -11.89 -0.44 -1.60
N TRP A 281 -12.93 -0.38 -2.43
CA TRP A 281 -14.11 -1.24 -2.28
C TRP A 281 -13.78 -2.64 -2.77
N LEU A 282 -12.99 -2.76 -3.84
CA LEU A 282 -12.45 -4.05 -4.28
C LEU A 282 -11.56 -4.69 -3.22
N VAL A 283 -10.79 -3.89 -2.46
CA VAL A 283 -10.00 -4.40 -1.32
C VAL A 283 -10.93 -5.00 -0.27
N ARG A 284 -11.98 -4.29 0.15
CA ARG A 284 -12.95 -4.81 1.12
C ARG A 284 -13.68 -6.05 0.62
N ASP A 285 -14.11 -6.08 -0.63
CA ASP A 285 -14.74 -7.25 -1.22
C ASP A 285 -13.77 -8.45 -1.29
N THR A 286 -12.50 -8.20 -1.60
CA THR A 286 -11.45 -9.21 -1.60
C THR A 286 -11.20 -9.77 -0.21
N LEU A 287 -11.07 -8.91 0.82
CA LEU A 287 -10.97 -9.32 2.22
C LEU A 287 -12.16 -10.19 2.66
N SER A 288 -13.35 -9.90 2.14
CA SER A 288 -14.56 -10.64 2.47
C SER A 288 -14.71 -11.98 1.73
N ARG A 289 -14.13 -12.13 0.54
CA ARG A 289 -14.44 -13.25 -0.37
C ARG A 289 -13.28 -14.14 -0.74
N ALA A 290 -12.05 -13.62 -0.75
CA ALA A 290 -10.90 -14.42 -1.16
C ALA A 290 -10.57 -15.49 -0.12
N GLU A 291 -10.21 -16.67 -0.61
CA GLU A 291 -9.94 -17.84 0.22
C GLU A 291 -8.53 -17.81 0.80
N ASP A 292 -7.57 -17.25 0.05
CA ASP A 292 -6.15 -17.21 0.36
C ASP A 292 -5.42 -16.06 -0.36
N PHE A 293 -4.10 -15.98 -0.17
CA PHE A 293 -3.23 -14.98 -0.78
C PHE A 293 -3.28 -15.00 -2.31
N GLN A 294 -3.22 -16.18 -2.94
CA GLN A 294 -3.22 -16.29 -4.40
C GLN A 294 -4.55 -15.82 -5.01
N SER A 295 -5.66 -16.24 -4.40
CA SER A 295 -7.00 -15.79 -4.78
C SER A 295 -7.15 -14.28 -4.62
N ALA A 296 -6.59 -13.70 -3.54
CA ALA A 296 -6.57 -12.26 -3.35
C ALA A 296 -5.78 -11.54 -4.45
N VAL A 297 -4.57 -12.01 -4.77
CA VAL A 297 -3.75 -11.46 -5.86
C VAL A 297 -4.48 -11.54 -7.21
N LEU A 298 -5.09 -12.67 -7.56
CA LEU A 298 -5.81 -12.83 -8.82
C LEU A 298 -7.02 -11.88 -8.93
N ARG A 299 -7.78 -11.71 -7.85
CA ARG A 299 -8.91 -10.75 -7.80
C ARG A 299 -8.42 -9.32 -7.96
N LEU A 300 -7.43 -8.93 -7.17
CA LEU A 300 -6.84 -7.60 -7.17
C LEU A 300 -6.05 -7.29 -8.44
N ALA A 301 -5.61 -8.29 -9.20
CA ALA A 301 -4.97 -8.11 -10.51
C ALA A 301 -6.01 -7.99 -11.64
N GLY A 302 -7.08 -8.81 -11.60
CA GLY A 302 -7.96 -9.01 -12.75
C GLY A 302 -9.28 -8.23 -12.74
N ILE A 303 -9.82 -7.85 -11.58
CA ILE A 303 -11.14 -7.20 -11.53
C ILE A 303 -11.02 -5.73 -11.98
N PRO A 304 -11.87 -5.24 -12.90
CA PRO A 304 -11.86 -3.84 -13.34
C PRO A 304 -12.12 -2.84 -12.22
N ILE A 305 -11.36 -1.75 -12.21
CA ILE A 305 -11.40 -0.68 -11.21
C ILE A 305 -11.57 0.69 -11.85
N ILE A 306 -11.98 1.69 -11.07
CA ILE A 306 -12.26 3.06 -11.57
C ILE A 306 -11.01 3.93 -11.72
N ALA A 307 -9.97 3.66 -10.95
CA ALA A 307 -8.72 4.41 -10.91
C ALA A 307 -7.52 3.46 -10.86
N GLU A 308 -6.34 3.97 -11.20
CA GLU A 308 -5.11 3.21 -11.09
C GLU A 308 -4.65 3.15 -9.64
N VAL A 309 -3.91 2.10 -9.29
CA VAL A 309 -3.52 1.85 -7.90
C VAL A 309 -2.29 0.93 -7.83
N TYR A 310 -1.59 0.94 -6.72
CA TYR A 310 -0.74 -0.15 -6.29
C TYR A 310 -1.43 -0.94 -5.16
N TYR A 311 -1.65 -2.24 -5.35
CA TYR A 311 -2.07 -3.12 -4.26
C TYR A 311 -0.86 -3.84 -3.69
N ILE A 312 -0.61 -3.66 -2.41
CA ILE A 312 0.42 -4.39 -1.67
C ILE A 312 -0.30 -5.50 -0.91
N VAL A 313 0.16 -6.74 -1.07
CA VAL A 313 -0.46 -7.93 -0.49
C VAL A 313 0.59 -8.74 0.25
N GLY A 314 0.29 -9.19 1.46
CA GLY A 314 1.13 -10.12 2.22
C GLY A 314 0.33 -11.32 2.70
N GLY A 315 0.80 -12.54 2.46
CA GLY A 315 0.17 -13.79 2.86
C GLY A 315 0.63 -14.29 4.23
N VAL A 316 0.61 -15.61 4.41
CA VAL A 316 1.00 -16.28 5.67
C VAL A 316 2.28 -17.10 5.53
N SER A 317 2.65 -17.45 4.29
CA SER A 317 3.78 -18.33 3.99
C SER A 317 4.97 -17.55 3.46
N PRO A 318 6.19 -18.11 3.52
CA PRO A 318 7.36 -17.50 2.89
C PRO A 318 7.12 -17.21 1.42
N LYS A 319 7.64 -16.08 0.94
CA LYS A 319 7.51 -15.51 -0.41
C LYS A 319 6.12 -14.98 -0.76
N GLU A 320 5.11 -15.12 0.11
CA GLU A 320 3.80 -14.52 -0.10
C GLU A 320 3.82 -13.02 0.22
N GLY A 321 4.46 -12.24 -0.64
CA GLY A 321 4.37 -10.79 -0.65
C GLY A 321 4.42 -10.31 -2.09
N MET A 322 3.58 -9.35 -2.44
CA MET A 322 3.41 -8.87 -3.82
C MET A 322 3.05 -7.40 -3.83
N VAL A 323 3.65 -6.63 -4.75
CA VAL A 323 3.11 -5.34 -5.18
C VAL A 323 2.50 -5.53 -6.56
N ILE A 324 1.23 -5.18 -6.71
CA ILE A 324 0.47 -5.25 -7.96
C ILE A 324 0.32 -3.83 -8.47
N THR A 325 1.05 -3.47 -9.52
CA THR A 325 0.83 -2.18 -10.20
C THR A 325 -0.36 -2.32 -11.13
N ARG A 326 -1.43 -1.56 -10.90
CA ARG A 326 -2.71 -1.72 -11.59
C ARG A 326 -3.05 -0.53 -12.47
N ASN A 327 -3.33 -0.84 -13.74
CA ASN A 327 -4.20 -0.03 -14.58
C ASN A 327 -5.67 -0.42 -14.31
N ARG A 328 -6.61 0.38 -14.82
CA ARG A 328 -8.06 0.13 -14.65
C ARG A 328 -8.53 -1.24 -15.10
N ARG A 329 -7.93 -1.80 -16.16
CA ARG A 329 -8.36 -3.04 -16.81
C ARG A 329 -7.50 -4.27 -16.47
N GLY A 330 -6.39 -4.11 -15.76
CA GLY A 330 -5.49 -5.21 -15.45
C GLY A 330 -4.16 -4.74 -14.85
N PRO A 331 -3.25 -5.67 -14.55
CA PRO A 331 -1.95 -5.33 -13.98
C PRO A 331 -1.03 -4.78 -15.07
N ALA A 332 -0.35 -3.68 -14.77
CA ALA A 332 0.83 -3.22 -15.51
C ALA A 332 2.06 -4.05 -15.12
N ASP A 333 2.15 -4.45 -13.84
CA ASP A 333 3.24 -5.29 -13.34
C ASP A 333 2.82 -6.07 -12.08
N LEU A 334 3.48 -7.22 -11.86
CA LEU A 334 3.37 -8.05 -10.66
C LEU A 334 4.77 -8.23 -10.06
N TRP A 335 5.01 -7.63 -8.89
CA TRP A 335 6.32 -7.57 -8.26
C TRP A 335 6.38 -8.39 -6.96
N PRO A 336 6.68 -9.70 -7.03
CA PRO A 336 6.69 -10.57 -5.85
C PRO A 336 7.93 -10.33 -5.00
N LEU A 337 7.88 -10.73 -3.73
CA LEU A 337 9.10 -10.94 -2.93
C LEU A 337 10.01 -11.97 -3.60
N ASP A 338 11.32 -11.75 -3.52
CA ASP A 338 12.33 -12.73 -3.94
C ASP A 338 13.46 -12.81 -2.89
N PRO A 339 13.21 -13.44 -1.72
CA PRO A 339 14.20 -13.54 -0.66
C PRO A 339 15.46 -14.31 -1.08
N LEU A 340 15.37 -15.22 -2.06
CA LEU A 340 16.52 -15.97 -2.57
C LEU A 340 17.43 -15.08 -3.43
N GLY A 341 16.86 -14.14 -4.19
CA GLY A 341 17.57 -13.08 -4.88
C GLY A 341 17.96 -11.90 -3.99
N GLY A 342 17.76 -11.98 -2.66
CA GLY A 342 18.05 -10.92 -1.70
C GLY A 342 16.98 -9.82 -1.59
N ALA A 343 15.90 -9.90 -2.37
CA ALA A 343 14.77 -8.99 -2.30
C ALA A 343 13.72 -9.45 -1.27
N TRP A 344 14.12 -9.41 0.01
CA TRP A 344 13.29 -9.82 1.16
C TRP A 344 12.23 -8.79 1.57
N PHE A 345 12.17 -7.63 0.92
CA PHE A 345 11.09 -6.66 1.06
C PHE A 345 10.70 -6.04 -0.28
N ARG A 346 9.47 -5.50 -0.35
CA ARG A 346 9.03 -4.53 -1.34
C ARG A 346 8.56 -3.26 -0.64
N VAL A 347 8.91 -2.12 -1.22
CA VAL A 347 8.46 -0.80 -0.80
C VAL A 347 7.71 -0.20 -1.97
N GLU A 348 6.46 0.18 -1.73
CA GLU A 348 5.68 0.97 -2.67
C GLU A 348 5.24 2.29 -2.03
N THR A 349 5.15 3.32 -2.86
CA THR A 349 4.66 4.65 -2.49
C THR A 349 3.61 5.05 -3.52
N ASN A 350 3.83 6.07 -4.34
CA ASN A 350 2.84 6.55 -5.31
C ASN A 350 3.41 6.71 -6.74
N TYR A 351 4.42 5.95 -7.10
CA TYR A 351 5.05 6.02 -8.42
C TYR A 351 5.58 4.64 -8.82
N ASP A 352 5.74 4.38 -10.11
CA ASP A 352 6.08 3.04 -10.56
C ASP A 352 7.48 2.61 -10.08
N HIS A 353 7.65 1.35 -9.70
CA HIS A 353 8.91 0.85 -9.11
C HIS A 353 10.09 0.87 -10.09
N TRP A 354 9.82 0.82 -11.39
CA TRP A 354 10.82 0.96 -12.46
C TRP A 354 11.13 2.42 -12.84
N THR A 355 10.51 3.39 -12.18
CA THR A 355 10.75 4.82 -12.44
C THR A 355 11.55 5.48 -11.32
N THR A 356 12.18 6.61 -11.64
CA THR A 356 12.86 7.44 -10.66
C THR A 356 11.84 8.16 -9.79
N PRO A 357 11.99 8.14 -8.45
CA PRO A 357 11.17 8.96 -7.56
C PRO A 357 11.15 10.43 -7.98
N PRO A 358 10.00 11.12 -7.93
CA PRO A 358 9.96 12.56 -8.20
C PRO A 358 10.83 13.31 -7.16
N PRO A 359 11.63 14.32 -7.57
CA PRO A 359 12.52 15.03 -6.64
C PRO A 359 11.82 15.68 -5.44
N SER A 360 10.54 16.02 -5.59
CA SER A 360 9.72 16.61 -4.52
C SER A 360 9.15 15.59 -3.54
N ASP A 361 9.16 14.29 -3.86
CA ASP A 361 8.61 13.21 -3.03
C ASP A 361 9.40 11.89 -3.21
N ASP A 362 10.55 11.79 -2.52
CA ASP A 362 11.34 10.56 -2.48
C ASP A 362 11.23 9.84 -1.11
N ARG A 363 10.01 9.40 -0.78
CA ARG A 363 9.75 8.53 0.37
C ARG A 363 10.32 7.11 0.19
N ARG A 364 10.35 6.58 -1.05
CA ARG A 364 10.85 5.24 -1.35
C ARG A 364 12.32 5.07 -0.96
N THR A 365 13.20 5.99 -1.38
CA THR A 365 14.64 5.87 -1.08
C THR A 365 14.91 5.88 0.42
N ALA A 366 14.21 6.72 1.18
CA ALA A 366 14.33 6.80 2.64
C ALA A 366 13.86 5.50 3.32
N ALA A 367 12.72 4.95 2.91
CA ALA A 367 12.20 3.67 3.41
C ALA A 367 13.17 2.51 3.10
N ILE A 368 13.66 2.40 1.86
CA ILE A 368 14.63 1.37 1.45
C ILE A 368 15.92 1.49 2.27
N LYS A 369 16.44 2.70 2.46
CA LYS A 369 17.65 2.94 3.28
C LYS A 369 17.45 2.48 4.72
N ALA A 370 16.29 2.77 5.31
CA ALA A 370 15.97 2.35 6.67
C ALA A 370 15.76 0.83 6.80
N LEU A 371 15.15 0.17 5.82
CA LEU A 371 15.02 -1.29 5.77
C LEU A 371 16.39 -1.97 5.62
N ASN A 372 17.24 -1.46 4.73
CA ASN A 372 18.61 -1.97 4.57
C ASN A 372 19.44 -1.83 5.85
N ALA A 373 19.31 -0.70 6.55
CA ALA A 373 19.97 -0.49 7.84
C ALA A 373 19.40 -1.40 8.96
N THR A 374 18.12 -1.74 8.88
CA THR A 374 17.49 -2.70 9.79
C THR A 374 18.02 -4.12 9.54
N GLY A 375 18.04 -4.54 8.27
CA GLY A 375 18.47 -5.87 7.85
C GLY A 375 17.39 -6.95 8.08
N GLN A 376 17.41 -8.00 7.26
CA GLN A 376 16.40 -9.05 7.25
C GLN A 376 16.26 -9.78 8.60
N GLN A 377 17.36 -9.99 9.32
CA GLN A 377 17.36 -10.69 10.62
C GLN A 377 16.67 -9.90 11.74
N ASN A 378 16.51 -8.59 11.58
CA ASN A 378 15.97 -7.71 12.61
C ASN A 378 14.58 -7.15 12.24
N ILE A 379 14.02 -7.50 11.07
CA ILE A 379 12.70 -7.02 10.70
C ILE A 379 11.63 -7.68 11.57
N ASN A 380 10.80 -6.86 12.20
CA ASN A 380 9.65 -7.24 13.02
C ASN A 380 8.70 -6.03 13.11
N PHE A 381 7.61 -6.14 13.87
CA PHE A 381 6.66 -5.04 14.03
C PHE A 381 7.31 -3.74 14.56
N ASP A 382 8.19 -3.82 15.56
CA ASP A 382 8.80 -2.63 16.16
C ASP A 382 9.76 -1.93 15.18
N THR A 383 10.59 -2.70 14.47
CA THR A 383 11.52 -2.14 13.49
C THR A 383 10.81 -1.64 12.25
N LEU A 384 9.73 -2.30 11.82
CA LEU A 384 8.88 -1.82 10.73
C LEU A 384 8.16 -0.51 11.11
N PHE A 385 7.65 -0.38 12.35
CA PHE A 385 7.11 0.88 12.85
C PHE A 385 8.15 2.02 12.80
N LYS A 386 9.39 1.71 13.19
CA LYS A 386 10.51 2.68 13.15
C LYS A 386 10.82 3.11 11.73
N VAL A 387 10.86 2.19 10.77
CA VAL A 387 11.03 2.51 9.33
C VAL A 387 9.93 3.47 8.87
N LEU A 388 8.66 3.16 9.17
CA LEU A 388 7.51 4.01 8.83
C LEU A 388 7.47 5.34 9.63
N SER A 389 8.37 5.52 10.59
CA SER A 389 8.51 6.75 11.38
C SER A 389 9.69 7.63 10.94
N VAL A 390 10.49 7.19 9.97
CA VAL A 390 11.59 7.97 9.40
C VAL A 390 11.03 9.07 8.50
N LYS A 391 11.53 10.31 8.60
CA LYS A 391 11.18 11.37 7.62
C LYS A 391 11.94 11.14 6.30
N PRO A 392 11.33 11.32 5.12
CA PRO A 392 9.98 11.83 4.88
C PRO A 392 8.87 10.76 4.81
N VAL A 393 9.16 9.47 5.08
CA VAL A 393 8.14 8.39 5.09
C VAL A 393 7.00 8.73 6.06
N LEU A 394 7.35 9.21 7.25
CA LEU A 394 6.45 9.96 8.11
C LEU A 394 6.50 11.44 7.74
N ASN A 395 5.35 12.03 7.43
CA ASN A 395 5.24 13.43 7.05
C ASN A 395 3.99 14.08 7.67
N ASN A 396 3.79 15.37 7.39
CA ASN A 396 2.71 16.15 7.99
C ASN A 396 1.31 15.72 7.53
N ASN A 397 1.21 14.99 6.42
CA ASN A 397 -0.04 14.48 5.90
C ASN A 397 -0.33 13.07 6.42
N THR A 398 0.61 12.42 7.12
CA THR A 398 0.38 11.08 7.68
C THR A 398 -0.73 11.10 8.72
N VAL A 399 -1.87 10.51 8.39
CA VAL A 399 -3.05 10.36 9.25
C VAL A 399 -2.87 9.19 10.20
N TYR A 400 -2.44 8.04 9.69
CA TYR A 400 -2.23 6.83 10.49
C TYR A 400 -1.12 5.94 9.96
N THR A 401 -0.62 5.08 10.85
CA THR A 401 0.28 3.97 10.53
C THR A 401 -0.39 2.68 10.96
N THR A 402 -0.42 1.68 10.10
CA THR A 402 -0.93 0.34 10.43
C THR A 402 0.15 -0.70 10.22
N LEU A 403 0.25 -1.62 11.17
CA LEU A 403 1.07 -2.82 11.06
C LEU A 403 0.20 -4.06 11.17
N MET A 404 0.50 -5.07 10.36
CA MET A 404 -0.29 -6.29 10.24
C MET A 404 0.53 -7.48 9.76
N SER A 405 0.06 -8.67 10.10
CA SER A 405 0.56 -9.94 9.59
C SER A 405 -0.59 -10.93 9.61
N ALA A 406 -0.91 -11.51 8.45
CA ALA A 406 -2.03 -12.46 8.37
C ALA A 406 -1.80 -13.70 9.25
N ALA A 407 -0.54 -14.10 9.45
CA ALA A 407 -0.17 -15.23 10.30
C ALA A 407 -0.36 -14.92 11.81
N LEU A 408 -0.31 -13.65 12.19
CA LEU A 408 -0.45 -13.16 13.56
C LEU A 408 -1.58 -12.13 13.67
N PRO A 409 -2.84 -12.52 13.42
CA PRO A 409 -3.91 -11.56 13.21
C PRO A 409 -4.20 -10.67 14.43
N ASP A 410 -3.95 -11.16 15.64
CA ASP A 410 -4.11 -10.40 16.89
C ASP A 410 -3.07 -9.28 17.06
N LYS A 411 -2.06 -9.20 16.18
CA LYS A 411 -1.03 -8.16 16.14
C LYS A 411 -1.36 -7.01 15.19
N TYR A 412 -2.54 -7.03 14.55
CA TYR A 412 -3.01 -5.88 13.78
C TYR A 412 -3.12 -4.66 14.67
N GLN A 413 -2.40 -3.60 14.34
CA GLN A 413 -2.36 -2.42 15.16
C GLN A 413 -2.21 -1.17 14.30
N THR A 414 -3.09 -0.21 14.57
CA THR A 414 -3.04 1.11 13.96
C THR A 414 -2.72 2.16 15.01
N TRP A 415 -2.00 3.20 14.58
CA TRP A 415 -1.77 4.40 15.36
C TRP A 415 -2.09 5.61 14.52
N ILE A 416 -2.95 6.48 15.04
CA ILE A 416 -3.15 7.83 14.52
C ILE A 416 -1.84 8.59 14.71
N ARG A 417 -1.32 9.13 13.61
CA ARG A 417 -0.09 9.91 13.58
C ARG A 417 -0.47 11.39 13.59
N THR A 418 0.14 12.12 14.51
CA THR A 418 0.10 13.58 14.49
C THR A 418 1.56 14.05 14.51
N VAL A 419 2.04 14.53 13.37
CA VAL A 419 3.34 15.20 13.33
C VAL A 419 3.07 16.64 13.76
N LYS A 420 3.46 16.97 15.00
CA LYS A 420 3.50 18.37 15.45
C LYS A 420 4.70 19.08 14.85
#